data_AF-A0A955HGM1-F1
#
_entry.id   AF-A0A955HGM1-F1
#
_cell.length_a   1.000
_cell.length_b   1.000
_cell.length_c   1.000
_cell.angle_alpha   90.00
_cell.angle_beta   90.00
_cell.angle_gamma   90.00
#
_symmetry.space_group_name_H-M   'P 1'
#
loop_
_entity.id
_entity.type
_entity.pdbx_description
1 polymer ?
#
loop_
_entity_poly.entity_id
_entity_poly.type
_entity_poly.pdbx_seq_one_letter_code
_entity_poly.pdbx_strand_id
1 'polypeptide(L)'
;MADLTAVSASLNGTAATPVAAADPFTISNNGGMRILVINSSGAERTFTLVTTEIIENDLPVADRTITIASDETHVWLGPYPTARYNDESNEITFETFNSTSGLTFLAVQS
;
A
#
# COMPACT_ATOMS: atom_id res chain seq x y z
N MET A 1 13.53 -13.15 4.01
CA MET A 1 12.82 -12.00 3.43
C MET A 1 11.64 -12.58 2.69
N ALA A 2 10.42 -12.13 2.99
CA ALA A 2 9.21 -12.68 2.37
C ALA A 2 9.01 -12.03 0.99
N ASP A 3 8.80 -12.84 -0.05
CA ASP A 3 8.54 -12.35 -1.40
C ASP A 3 7.12 -11.78 -1.50
N LEU A 4 7.04 -10.48 -1.71
CA LEU A 4 5.83 -9.76 -2.12
C LEU A 4 5.56 -10.07 -3.59
N THR A 5 4.44 -10.70 -3.94
CA THR A 5 4.15 -11.01 -5.35
C THR A 5 3.38 -9.88 -6.01
N ALA A 6 4.00 -9.25 -7.01
CA ALA A 6 3.36 -8.30 -7.92
C ALA A 6 2.32 -9.03 -8.79
N VAL A 7 1.04 -8.66 -8.70
CA VAL A 7 -0.02 -9.20 -9.57
C VAL A 7 -0.67 -8.05 -10.33
N SER A 8 -0.62 -8.01 -11.66
CA SER A 8 -1.42 -7.03 -12.40
C SER A 8 -2.90 -7.43 -12.35
N ALA A 9 -3.74 -6.65 -11.67
CA ALA A 9 -5.19 -6.82 -11.70
C ALA A 9 -5.85 -5.61 -12.35
N SER A 10 -6.92 -5.79 -13.11
CA SER A 10 -7.82 -4.68 -13.44
C SER A 10 -9.02 -4.76 -12.50
N LEU A 11 -9.27 -3.69 -11.74
CA LEU A 11 -10.46 -3.56 -10.91
C LEU A 11 -11.45 -2.66 -11.63
N ASN A 12 -12.56 -3.23 -12.12
CA ASN A 12 -13.63 -2.51 -12.81
C ASN A 12 -13.18 -1.58 -13.95
N GLY A 13 -12.12 -1.95 -14.69
CA GLY A 13 -11.59 -1.15 -15.80
C GLY A 13 -10.59 -0.06 -15.38
N THR A 14 -10.31 0.08 -14.09
CA THR A 14 -9.23 0.92 -13.57
C THR A 14 -7.90 0.17 -13.62
N ALA A 15 -6.85 0.83 -14.10
CA ALA A 15 -5.51 0.28 -14.10
C ALA A 15 -5.03 0.10 -12.64
N ALA A 16 -4.80 -1.15 -12.22
CA ALA A 16 -4.01 -1.41 -11.02
C ALA A 16 -2.57 -1.70 -11.44
N THR A 17 -1.64 -0.94 -10.87
CA THR A 17 -0.22 -1.18 -11.01
C THR A 17 0.19 -2.10 -9.86
N PRO A 18 0.74 -3.29 -10.13
CA PRO A 18 1.29 -4.10 -9.07
C PRO A 18 2.42 -3.32 -8.40
N VAL A 19 2.39 -3.28 -7.08
CA VAL A 19 3.51 -2.79 -6.30
C VAL A 19 4.57 -3.89 -6.32
N ALA A 20 5.76 -3.58 -6.84
CA ALA A 20 6.85 -4.55 -6.93
C ALA A 20 7.19 -5.12 -5.55
N ALA A 21 7.85 -6.28 -5.52
CA ALA A 21 8.29 -6.95 -4.29
C ALA A 21 9.30 -6.16 -3.42
N ALA A 22 9.63 -4.96 -3.85
CA ALA A 22 10.59 -4.07 -3.22
C ALA A 22 9.92 -3.38 -2.03
N ASP A 23 10.60 -3.47 -0.90
CA ASP A 23 10.31 -2.72 0.31
C ASP A 23 11.57 -1.89 0.59
N PRO A 24 11.53 -0.54 0.49
CA PRO A 24 10.38 0.33 0.18
C PRO A 24 9.87 0.26 -1.27
N PHE A 25 8.65 0.78 -1.49
CA PHE A 25 8.07 1.03 -2.82
C PHE A 25 7.51 2.45 -2.97
N THR A 26 7.69 3.05 -4.16
CA THR A 26 7.25 4.42 -4.48
C THR A 26 6.21 4.40 -5.59
N ILE A 27 5.18 5.24 -5.45
CA ILE A 27 4.03 5.28 -6.36
C ILE A 27 3.64 6.74 -6.60
N SER A 28 3.36 7.13 -7.84
CA SER A 28 2.79 8.45 -8.10
C SER A 28 1.37 8.55 -7.51
N ASN A 29 1.05 9.67 -6.85
CA ASN A 29 -0.24 9.87 -6.18
C ASN A 29 -0.93 11.15 -6.64
N ASN A 30 -2.14 10.99 -7.19
CA ASN A 30 -2.98 12.09 -7.67
C ASN A 30 -4.05 12.53 -6.64
N GLY A 31 -4.03 11.99 -5.43
CA GLY A 31 -5.03 12.26 -4.38
C GLY A 31 -6.20 11.27 -4.36
N GLY A 32 -6.39 10.53 -5.45
CA GLY A 32 -7.36 9.44 -5.58
C GLY A 32 -6.74 8.04 -5.44
N MET A 33 -5.41 7.95 -5.29
CA MET A 33 -4.71 6.68 -5.20
C MET A 33 -5.15 5.89 -3.96
N ARG A 34 -5.35 4.60 -4.15
CA ARG A 34 -5.65 3.62 -3.12
C ARG A 34 -4.74 2.42 -3.27
N ILE A 35 -4.49 1.73 -2.17
CA ILE A 35 -3.79 0.44 -2.16
C ILE A 35 -4.80 -0.64 -1.84
N LEU A 36 -4.92 -1.63 -2.71
CA LEU A 36 -5.60 -2.88 -2.41
C LEU A 36 -4.57 -3.89 -1.91
N VAL A 37 -4.78 -4.41 -0.71
CA VAL A 37 -3.98 -5.48 -0.14
C VAL A 37 -4.81 -6.76 -0.10
N ILE A 38 -4.34 -7.82 -0.75
CA ILE A 38 -5.03 -9.11 -0.86
C ILE A 38 -4.33 -10.11 0.04
N ASN A 39 -5.08 -10.79 0.91
CA ASN A 39 -4.60 -11.89 1.72
C ASN A 39 -4.92 -13.23 1.03
N SER A 40 -3.88 -13.85 0.48
CA SER A 40 -3.98 -15.15 -0.21
C SER A 40 -3.63 -16.34 0.69
N SER A 41 -3.27 -16.09 1.95
CA SER A 41 -2.64 -17.09 2.81
C SER A 41 -3.62 -18.02 3.53
N GLY A 42 -4.92 -17.70 3.52
CA GLY A 42 -5.95 -18.44 4.27
C GLY A 42 -5.81 -18.36 5.80
N ALA A 43 -4.93 -17.49 6.30
CA ALA A 43 -4.70 -17.22 7.72
C ALA A 43 -4.73 -15.70 7.96
N GLU A 44 -4.96 -15.28 9.21
CA GLU A 44 -4.86 -13.87 9.60
C GLU A 44 -3.44 -13.34 9.32
N ARG A 45 -3.36 -12.12 8.77
CA ARG A 45 -2.10 -11.44 8.48
C ARG A 45 -2.12 -10.03 9.03
N THR A 46 -1.06 -9.71 9.77
CA THR A 46 -0.81 -8.36 10.27
C THR A 46 0.45 -7.81 9.64
N PHE A 47 0.35 -6.60 9.11
CA PHE A 47 1.49 -5.84 8.60
C PHE A 47 1.36 -4.39 9.05
N THR A 48 2.49 -3.69 9.13
CA THR A 48 2.51 -2.26 9.44
C THR A 48 2.94 -1.52 8.19
N LEU A 49 2.08 -0.62 7.71
CA LEU A 49 2.38 0.28 6.60
C LEU A 49 2.91 1.59 7.16
N VAL A 50 4.08 1.98 6.69
CA VAL A 50 4.78 3.22 7.05
C VAL A 50 4.94 4.04 5.78
N THR A 51 4.70 5.34 5.89
CA THR A 51 4.98 6.29 4.81
C THR A 51 6.27 7.00 5.16
N THR A 52 7.31 6.79 4.36
CA THR A 52 8.67 7.20 4.68
C THR A 52 8.90 8.70 4.50
N GLU A 53 8.10 9.36 3.68
CA GLU A 53 8.24 10.79 3.41
C GLU A 53 7.15 11.62 4.09
N ILE A 54 7.61 12.58 4.90
CA ILE A 54 6.83 13.53 5.68
C ILE A 54 6.88 14.85 4.93
N ILE A 55 5.83 15.23 4.18
CA ILE A 55 5.80 16.55 3.51
C ILE A 55 4.46 17.25 3.72
N GLU A 56 4.24 17.72 4.95
CA GLU A 56 3.90 19.13 5.26
C GLU A 56 3.88 19.31 6.78
N ASN A 57 4.61 20.32 7.29
CA ASN A 57 4.77 20.66 8.72
C ASN A 57 5.53 19.67 9.63
N ASP A 58 6.39 18.80 9.09
CA ASP A 58 7.32 17.99 9.92
C ASP A 58 6.61 17.01 10.89
N LEU A 59 5.33 16.70 10.62
CA LEU A 59 4.54 15.77 11.43
C LEU A 59 4.59 14.38 10.81
N PRO A 60 5.22 13.38 11.47
CA PRO A 60 5.24 12.02 10.97
C PRO A 60 3.81 11.52 10.76
N VAL A 61 3.54 11.03 9.55
CA VAL A 61 2.32 10.28 9.29
C VAL A 61 2.43 9.00 10.10
N ALA A 62 1.58 8.86 11.12
CA ALA A 62 1.63 7.73 12.02
C ALA A 62 1.52 6.40 11.27
N ASP A 63 2.42 5.47 11.62
CA ASP A 63 2.43 4.09 11.16
C ASP A 63 1.04 3.46 11.33
N ARG A 64 0.60 2.74 10.31
CA ARG A 64 -0.69 2.06 10.33
C ARG A 64 -0.46 0.57 10.43
N THR A 65 -0.85 -0.01 11.56
CA THR A 65 -0.91 -1.47 11.67
C THR A 65 -2.25 -1.94 11.14
N ILE A 66 -2.21 -2.83 10.16
CA ILE A 66 -3.37 -3.40 9.48
C ILE A 66 -3.37 -4.91 9.73
N THR A 67 -4.52 -5.42 10.17
CA THR A 67 -4.78 -6.86 10.29
C THR A 67 -5.86 -7.22 9.29
N ILE A 68 -5.57 -8.18 8.41
CA ILE A 68 -6.53 -8.79 7.49
C ILE A 68 -6.88 -10.16 8.06
N ALA A 69 -8.14 -10.35 8.44
CA ALA A 69 -8.63 -11.61 8.98
C ALA A 69 -8.52 -12.76 7.95
N SER A 70 -8.61 -14.01 8.41
CA SER A 70 -8.50 -15.17 7.51
C SER A 70 -9.70 -15.33 6.55
N ASP A 71 -10.86 -14.81 6.92
CA ASP A 71 -12.08 -14.79 6.12
C ASP A 71 -12.21 -13.54 5.23
N GLU A 72 -11.38 -12.52 5.50
CA GLU A 72 -11.28 -11.32 4.67
C GLU A 72 -10.24 -11.53 3.57
N THR A 73 -10.69 -11.46 2.31
CA THR A 73 -9.81 -11.71 1.16
C THR A 73 -8.95 -10.50 0.82
N HIS A 74 -9.38 -9.29 1.19
CA HIS A 74 -8.68 -8.06 0.83
C HIS A 74 -9.12 -6.85 1.64
N VAL A 75 -8.25 -5.84 1.73
CA VAL A 75 -8.53 -4.54 2.35
C VAL A 75 -8.09 -3.41 1.43
N TRP A 76 -8.87 -2.32 1.43
CA TRP A 76 -8.51 -1.08 0.73
C TRP A 76 -7.93 -0.06 1.71
N LEU A 77 -6.80 0.52 1.34
CA LEU A 77 -6.14 1.59 2.06
C LEU A 77 -6.16 2.88 1.23
N GLY A 78 -6.37 4.02 1.88
CA GLY A 78 -6.55 5.31 1.24
C GLY A 78 -8.02 5.75 1.17
N PRO A 79 -8.36 6.79 0.38
CA PRO A 79 -7.46 7.56 -0.50
C PRO A 79 -6.37 8.30 0.27
N TYR A 80 -5.26 8.61 -0.42
CA TYR A 80 -4.12 9.35 0.14
C TYR A 80 -4.11 10.79 -0.38
N PRO A 81 -4.55 11.80 0.40
CA PRO A 81 -4.54 13.20 -0.04
C PRO A 81 -3.14 13.68 -0.40
N THR A 82 -2.98 14.31 -1.56
CA THR A 82 -1.65 14.75 -2.05
C THR A 82 -0.96 15.73 -1.11
N ALA A 83 -1.69 16.70 -0.57
CA ALA A 83 -1.14 17.72 0.34
C ALA A 83 -0.50 17.16 1.62
N ARG A 84 -0.75 15.88 1.96
CA ARG A 84 -0.22 15.26 3.17
C ARG A 84 0.80 14.16 2.91
N TYR A 85 0.71 13.50 1.76
CA TYR A 85 1.45 12.28 1.49
C TYR A 85 2.34 12.34 0.25
N ASN A 86 2.20 13.37 -0.59
CA ASN A 86 3.07 13.52 -1.75
C ASN A 86 4.38 14.18 -1.34
N ASP A 87 5.47 13.68 -1.92
CA ASP A 87 6.75 14.36 -1.94
C ASP A 87 6.75 15.55 -2.93
N GLU A 88 7.90 16.22 -3.07
CA GLU A 88 8.08 17.30 -4.06
C GLU A 88 7.88 16.82 -5.52
N SER A 89 7.99 15.51 -5.77
CA SER A 89 7.82 14.86 -7.07
C SER A 89 6.38 14.39 -7.35
N ASN A 90 5.43 14.60 -6.43
CA ASN A 90 4.05 14.07 -6.46
C ASN A 90 3.94 12.54 -6.33
N GLU A 91 4.86 11.95 -5.58
CA GLU A 91 4.95 10.54 -5.30
C GLU A 91 4.84 10.27 -3.80
N ILE A 92 4.53 9.03 -3.45
CA ILE A 92 4.44 8.56 -2.08
C ILE A 92 5.24 7.27 -1.97
N THR A 93 6.11 7.23 -0.96
CA THR A 93 6.93 6.07 -0.66
C THR A 93 6.41 5.36 0.58
N PHE A 94 6.23 4.06 0.47
CA PHE A 94 5.76 3.19 1.53
C PHE A 94 6.78 2.13 1.89
N GLU A 95 6.81 1.79 3.17
CA GLU A 95 7.51 0.64 3.74
C GLU A 95 6.52 -0.26 4.47
N THR A 96 6.82 -1.55 4.51
CA THR A 96 6.04 -2.56 5.20
C THR A 96 6.89 -3.27 6.24
N PHE A 97 6.49 -3.19 7.51
CA PHE A 97 7.11 -3.97 8.57
C PHE A 97 6.28 -5.25 8.84
N ASN A 98 6.99 -6.31 9.24
CA ASN A 98 6.51 -7.69 9.45
C ASN A 98 6.41 -8.54 8.18
N SER A 99 6.23 -9.86 8.36
CA SER A 99 6.19 -10.81 7.24
C SER A 99 4.97 -10.58 6.35
N THR A 100 5.19 -9.99 5.19
CA THR A 100 4.21 -9.79 4.11
C THR A 100 3.97 -11.05 3.27
N SER A 101 4.47 -12.21 3.72
CA SER A 101 4.30 -13.49 3.01
C SER A 101 2.81 -13.83 2.87
N GLY A 102 2.37 -14.03 1.62
CA GLY A 102 0.98 -14.29 1.28
C GLY A 102 0.11 -13.04 1.14
N LEU A 103 0.71 -11.84 1.20
CA LEU A 103 0.06 -10.58 0.85
C LEU A 103 0.46 -10.10 -0.55
N THR A 104 -0.50 -9.55 -1.27
CA THR A 104 -0.30 -8.88 -2.57
C THR A 104 -0.76 -7.43 -2.46
N PHE A 105 0.07 -6.49 -2.90
CA PHE A 105 -0.21 -5.05 -2.85
C PHE A 105 -0.39 -4.51 -4.27
N LEU A 106 -1.51 -3.80 -4.48
CA LEU A 106 -1.89 -3.23 -5.76
C LEU A 106 -2.20 -1.75 -5.60
N ALA A 107 -1.51 -0.89 -6.35
CA ALA A 107 -1.86 0.52 -6.42
C ALA A 107 -2.94 0.73 -7.47
N VAL A 108 -4.01 1.40 -7.10
CA VAL A 108 -5.14 1.71 -7.98
C VAL A 108 -5.36 3.21 -7.95
N GLN A 109 -5.28 3.85 -9.11
CA GLN A 109 -5.56 5.27 -9.25
C GLN A 109 -7.00 5.46 -9.73
N SER A 110 -7.80 6.25 -9.00
CA SER A 110 -9.13 6.69 -9.44
C SER A 110 -9.09 7.99 -10.22
#